data_AF-A0A7W6FVZ8-F1
#
_entry.id   AF-A0A7W6FVZ8-F1
#
_cell.length_a   1.000
_cell.length_b   1.000
_cell.length_c   1.000
_cell.angle_alpha   90.00
_cell.angle_beta   90.00
_cell.angle_gamma   90.00
#
_symmetry.space_group_name_H-M   'P 1'
#
loop_
_entity.id
_entity.type
_entity.pdbx_description
1 polymer ?
#
loop_
_entity_poly.entity_id
_entity_poly.type
_entity_poly.pdbx_seq_one_letter_code
_entity_poly.pdbx_strand_id
1 'polypeptide(L)'
;MVRTILAGILALTVVTLGGMPASSAEPSALAPFRFDPKRPDIVELDGALTSGAALAFRRTLLAAPNARLLVLNSPGGDVDAGLLIADDVHTRKLDTLIPDGSTCASACSYIFLAGHERQADGRLGVHQMWSERPNLQSAQMSVADVIDTLDRFGTPTGVITIMFRTPPDDMHFFTPDEVARFGINKTAGAAVADVTVAPMAPSPSPDANQGITPAPADAVSMPNDGTQTEAAALAAPSPAMSDRTAAALSTLETYTKQPTRMAIYAGLDFFGEDVGSTFVADAPACAAKCFELGGQCRAFTFNMKTRPGRGPNCFLKSGRGEVDGNSAAFSGELLSRSDRDPSPMTIPVIDPETALFQNVDLPGYDLSRRPNPAATQFECRRACVADDRCVAFTYVKPKKQCWLKGGAGSPRAMAGAVTGIKKVESFSAQTITLD
;
A
#
# COMPACT_ATOMS: atom_id res chain seq x y z
N MET A 1 44.30 30.45 77.68
CA MET A 1 44.34 31.04 76.32
C MET A 1 43.67 30.06 75.36
N VAL A 2 43.03 30.56 74.30
CA VAL A 2 42.07 29.91 73.36
C VAL A 2 40.62 30.16 73.80
N ARG A 3 40.04 31.35 73.59
CA ARG A 3 39.46 31.93 72.35
C ARG A 3 38.33 31.08 71.73
N THR A 4 37.11 31.45 72.13
CA THR A 4 35.84 31.40 71.39
C THR A 4 36.00 31.80 69.92
N ILE A 5 35.35 31.07 68.99
CA ILE A 5 34.69 31.49 67.72
C ILE A 5 34.10 30.22 67.07
N LEU A 6 32.80 30.24 66.71
CA LEU A 6 32.21 29.88 65.39
C LEU A 6 30.68 29.83 65.58
N ALA A 7 29.94 30.87 65.19
CA ALA A 7 29.52 31.25 63.83
C ALA A 7 28.15 30.63 63.49
N GLY A 8 27.16 31.51 63.33
CA GLY A 8 25.74 31.21 63.21
C GLY A 8 25.32 30.62 61.86
N ILE A 9 24.23 29.85 61.93
CA ILE A 9 23.52 29.23 60.83
C ILE A 9 22.60 30.29 60.20
N LEU A 10 22.86 30.66 58.95
CA LEU A 10 21.93 31.45 58.13
C LEU A 10 21.15 30.49 57.23
N ALA A 11 19.91 30.19 57.61
CA ALA A 11 18.99 29.38 56.81
C ALA A 11 18.41 30.25 55.68
N LEU A 12 18.74 29.92 54.43
CA LEU A 12 18.21 30.55 53.23
C LEU A 12 16.92 29.82 52.81
N THR A 13 15.76 30.42 53.06
CA THR A 13 14.45 29.90 52.62
C THR A 13 14.23 30.24 51.15
N VAL A 14 14.32 29.22 50.29
CA VAL A 14 13.95 29.30 48.88
C VAL A 14 12.42 29.29 48.79
N VAL A 15 11.83 30.42 48.41
CA VAL A 15 10.41 30.52 48.04
C VAL A 15 10.25 29.93 46.64
N THR A 16 9.66 28.74 46.55
CA THR A 16 9.25 28.15 45.27
C THR A 16 7.96 28.83 44.80
N LEU A 17 8.07 29.61 43.72
CA LEU A 17 6.91 30.07 42.96
C LEU A 17 6.22 28.83 42.34
N GLY A 18 5.07 28.46 42.89
CA GLY A 18 4.23 27.41 42.35
C GLY A 18 3.81 27.74 40.92
N GLY A 19 4.15 26.84 39.98
CA GLY A 19 3.66 26.89 38.61
C GLY A 19 2.15 26.75 38.57
N MET A 20 1.50 27.64 37.82
CA MET A 20 0.07 27.53 37.51
C MET A 20 -0.18 26.23 36.71
N PRO A 21 -1.26 25.48 36.99
CA PRO A 21 -1.64 24.38 36.13
C PRO A 21 -2.05 24.93 34.76
N ALA A 22 -1.58 24.28 33.70
CA ALA A 22 -1.95 24.57 32.33
C ALA A 22 -3.48 24.43 32.18
N SER A 23 -4.13 25.48 31.69
CA SER A 23 -5.54 25.50 31.33
C SER A 23 -5.82 24.42 30.29
N SER A 24 -6.75 23.51 30.58
CA SER A 24 -7.39 22.68 29.55
C SER A 24 -7.99 23.62 28.51
N ALA A 25 -7.52 23.54 27.27
CA ALA A 25 -8.11 24.30 26.17
C ALA A 25 -9.57 23.84 25.98
N GLU A 26 -10.50 24.80 25.94
CA GLU A 26 -11.88 24.56 25.48
C GLU A 26 -11.83 23.83 24.12
N PRO A 27 -12.66 22.80 23.89
CA PRO A 27 -12.74 22.16 22.59
C PRO A 27 -13.03 23.22 21.52
N SER A 28 -12.19 23.27 20.49
CA SER A 28 -12.44 24.14 19.32
C SER A 28 -13.90 23.98 18.88
N ALA A 29 -14.59 25.07 18.56
CA ALA A 29 -15.98 25.04 18.08
C ALA A 29 -16.18 24.22 16.79
N LEU A 30 -15.07 23.80 16.16
CA LEU A 30 -14.99 22.98 14.97
C LEU A 30 -14.59 21.51 15.26
N ALA A 31 -14.15 21.19 16.48
CA ALA A 31 -13.77 19.82 16.85
C ALA A 31 -14.96 18.87 16.65
N PRO A 32 -14.74 17.63 16.16
CA PRO A 32 -13.46 16.97 15.89
C PRO A 32 -12.82 17.28 14.52
N PHE A 33 -13.29 18.31 13.81
CA PHE A 33 -12.79 18.66 12.50
C PHE A 33 -11.68 19.70 12.54
N ARG A 34 -10.75 19.58 11.60
CA ARG A 34 -9.68 20.55 11.35
C ARG A 34 -9.41 20.70 9.86
N PHE A 35 -8.84 21.83 9.48
CA PHE A 35 -8.35 22.07 8.12
C PHE A 35 -7.15 23.02 8.20
N ASP A 36 -6.23 22.90 7.24
CA ASP A 36 -5.13 23.86 7.06
C ASP A 36 -5.59 24.95 6.08
N PRO A 37 -5.55 26.25 6.44
CA PRO A 37 -5.84 27.32 5.50
C PRO A 37 -4.99 27.32 4.22
N LYS A 38 -3.82 26.67 4.23
CA LYS A 38 -2.98 26.46 3.04
C LYS A 38 -3.48 25.31 2.15
N ARG A 39 -4.30 24.41 2.68
CA ARG A 39 -4.95 23.28 2.01
C ARG A 39 -6.46 23.28 2.27
N PRO A 40 -7.20 24.34 1.86
CA PRO A 40 -8.63 24.47 2.13
C PRO A 40 -9.49 23.47 1.34
N ASP A 41 -8.87 22.69 0.45
CA ASP A 41 -9.46 21.55 -0.26
C ASP A 41 -9.60 20.30 0.62
N ILE A 42 -8.98 20.27 1.79
CA ILE A 42 -8.93 19.12 2.70
C ILE A 42 -9.50 19.47 4.06
N VAL A 43 -10.41 18.64 4.53
CA VAL A 43 -10.88 18.63 5.91
C VAL A 43 -10.49 17.29 6.53
N GLU A 44 -10.05 17.30 7.79
CA GLU A 44 -9.75 16.10 8.55
C GLU A 44 -10.74 15.94 9.69
N LEU A 45 -11.27 14.73 9.87
CA LEU A 45 -11.99 14.28 11.04
C LEU A 45 -11.02 13.48 11.91
N ASP A 46 -10.72 13.97 13.11
CA ASP A 46 -9.88 13.25 14.07
C ASP A 46 -10.51 13.26 15.47
N GLY A 47 -11.06 12.11 15.86
CA GLY A 47 -11.70 11.90 17.15
C GLY A 47 -13.13 11.38 17.07
N ALA A 48 -13.79 11.32 18.22
CA ALA A 48 -15.12 10.75 18.37
C ALA A 48 -16.22 11.65 17.78
N LEU A 49 -17.26 11.02 17.24
CA LEU A 49 -18.48 11.70 16.80
C LEU A 49 -19.40 11.92 18.00
N THR A 50 -19.46 13.16 18.48
CA THR A 50 -20.42 13.57 19.51
C THR A 50 -21.71 14.09 18.86
N SER A 51 -22.77 14.27 19.63
CA SER A 51 -24.05 14.81 19.13
C SER A 51 -23.92 16.20 18.47
N GLY A 52 -22.89 16.98 18.83
CA GLY A 52 -22.58 18.27 18.21
C GLY A 52 -21.77 18.19 16.91
N ALA A 53 -21.27 17.01 16.53
CA ALA A 53 -20.33 16.86 15.43
C ALA A 53 -20.91 17.30 14.08
N ALA A 54 -22.20 17.04 13.81
CA ALA A 54 -22.83 17.48 12.56
C ALA A 54 -22.85 19.01 12.40
N LEU A 55 -23.11 19.76 13.49
CA LEU A 55 -23.05 21.22 13.47
C LEU A 55 -21.61 21.71 13.31
N ALA A 56 -20.66 21.07 14.00
CA ALA A 56 -19.24 21.38 13.85
C ALA A 56 -18.76 21.17 12.41
N PHE A 57 -19.17 20.07 11.77
CA PHE A 57 -18.84 19.78 10.37
C PHE A 57 -19.37 20.87 9.42
N ARG A 58 -20.63 21.26 9.55
CA ARG A 58 -21.23 22.33 8.74
C ARG A 58 -20.50 23.66 8.92
N ARG A 59 -20.09 24.00 10.15
CA ARG A 59 -19.26 25.20 10.42
C ARG A 59 -17.89 25.09 9.77
N THR A 60 -17.27 23.93 9.80
CA THR A 60 -16.00 23.67 9.10
C THR A 60 -16.15 23.86 7.59
N LEU A 61 -17.22 23.34 6.98
CA LEU A 61 -17.49 23.53 5.55
C LEU A 61 -17.82 24.97 5.17
N LEU A 62 -18.32 25.80 6.11
CA LEU A 62 -18.45 27.24 5.89
C LEU A 62 -17.09 27.94 5.92
N ALA A 63 -16.17 27.49 6.77
CA ALA A 63 -14.80 28.00 6.85
C ALA A 63 -13.91 27.50 5.70
N ALA A 64 -14.18 26.32 5.16
CA ALA A 64 -13.50 25.68 4.03
C ALA A 64 -14.50 25.40 2.88
N PRO A 65 -15.01 26.44 2.19
CA PRO A 65 -16.05 26.28 1.17
C PRO A 65 -15.60 25.49 -0.07
N ASN A 66 -14.29 25.34 -0.26
CA ASN A 66 -13.67 24.61 -1.36
C ASN A 66 -13.25 23.18 -0.97
N ALA A 67 -13.66 22.69 0.21
CA ALA A 67 -13.36 21.33 0.63
C ALA A 67 -13.83 20.33 -0.43
N ARG A 68 -12.95 19.39 -0.79
CA ARG A 68 -13.21 18.30 -1.75
C ARG A 68 -12.90 16.94 -1.17
N LEU A 69 -11.99 16.85 -0.19
CA LEU A 69 -11.59 15.61 0.45
C LEU A 69 -11.81 15.69 1.97
N LEU A 70 -12.44 14.65 2.51
CA LEU A 70 -12.55 14.39 3.95
C LEU A 70 -11.66 13.22 4.36
N VAL A 71 -10.62 13.50 5.13
CA VAL A 71 -9.70 12.50 5.70
C VAL A 71 -10.23 12.03 7.04
N LEU A 72 -10.34 10.72 7.25
CA LEU A 72 -11.09 10.11 8.34
C LEU A 72 -10.19 9.34 9.30
N ASN A 73 -10.20 9.77 10.56
CA ASN A 73 -9.67 9.03 11.70
C ASN A 73 -10.65 9.14 12.88
N SER A 74 -11.57 8.21 13.01
CA SER A 74 -12.59 8.23 14.06
C SER A 74 -12.97 6.83 14.52
N PRO A 75 -13.07 6.60 15.85
CA PRO A 75 -13.66 5.37 16.39
C PRO A 75 -15.19 5.31 16.19
N GLY A 76 -15.80 6.37 15.66
CA GLY A 76 -17.24 6.54 15.56
C GLY A 76 -17.81 7.27 16.78
N GLY A 77 -19.05 6.95 17.15
CA GLY A 77 -19.79 7.59 18.23
C GLY A 77 -21.27 7.66 17.92
N ASP A 78 -21.85 8.85 18.06
CA ASP A 78 -23.25 9.14 17.82
C ASP A 78 -23.67 8.83 16.37
N VAL A 79 -24.65 7.95 16.21
CA VAL A 79 -25.10 7.44 14.90
C VAL A 79 -25.82 8.53 14.10
N ASP A 80 -26.67 9.32 14.76
CA ASP A 80 -27.44 10.39 14.10
C ASP A 80 -26.50 11.48 13.58
N ALA A 81 -25.50 11.87 14.37
CA ALA A 81 -24.45 12.79 13.93
C ALA A 81 -23.68 12.22 12.74
N GLY A 82 -23.31 10.93 12.78
CA GLY A 82 -22.63 10.24 11.68
C GLY A 82 -23.44 10.25 10.38
N LEU A 83 -24.73 9.93 10.44
CA LEU A 83 -25.64 9.93 9.29
C LEU A 83 -25.88 11.34 8.73
N LEU A 84 -26.03 12.35 9.58
CA LEU A 84 -26.16 13.75 9.15
C LEU A 84 -24.90 14.24 8.43
N ILE A 85 -23.71 13.90 8.95
CA ILE A 85 -22.44 14.22 8.29
C ILE A 85 -22.34 13.46 6.97
N ALA A 86 -22.73 12.19 6.92
CA ALA A 86 -22.73 11.38 5.71
C ALA A 86 -23.64 11.98 4.62
N ASP A 87 -24.83 12.46 4.96
CA ASP A 87 -25.71 13.14 4.00
C ASP A 87 -25.09 14.44 3.46
N ASP A 88 -24.43 15.23 4.33
CA ASP A 88 -23.68 16.43 3.90
C ASP A 88 -22.51 16.08 2.96
N VAL A 89 -21.75 15.02 3.27
CA VAL A 89 -20.66 14.48 2.43
C VAL A 89 -21.17 14.07 1.05
N HIS A 90 -22.23 13.27 1.01
CA HIS A 90 -22.81 12.75 -0.22
C HIS A 90 -23.39 13.88 -1.08
N THR A 91 -24.18 14.78 -0.48
CA THR A 91 -24.85 15.89 -1.18
C THR A 91 -23.84 16.87 -1.78
N ARG A 92 -22.71 17.10 -1.10
CA ARG A 92 -21.63 17.97 -1.58
C ARG A 92 -20.62 17.26 -2.48
N LYS A 93 -20.77 15.95 -2.67
CA LYS A 93 -19.86 15.10 -3.45
C LYS A 93 -18.40 15.20 -2.95
N LEU A 94 -18.22 15.18 -1.63
CA LEU A 94 -16.89 15.09 -1.05
C LEU A 94 -16.33 13.69 -1.25
N ASP A 95 -15.04 13.60 -1.55
CA ASP A 95 -14.29 12.36 -1.53
C ASP A 95 -13.91 12.01 -0.09
N THR A 96 -13.73 10.72 0.20
CA THR A 96 -13.35 10.26 1.54
C THR A 96 -12.12 9.37 1.52
N LEU A 97 -11.26 9.52 2.51
CA LEU A 97 -10.04 8.73 2.67
C LEU A 97 -9.88 8.26 4.10
N ILE A 98 -9.57 6.99 4.29
CA ILE A 98 -9.04 6.45 5.55
C ILE A 98 -7.54 6.21 5.31
N PRO A 99 -6.63 7.07 5.79
CA PRO A 99 -5.19 6.90 5.58
C PRO A 99 -4.67 5.62 6.21
N ASP A 100 -3.52 5.13 5.73
CA ASP A 100 -2.78 4.06 6.41
C ASP A 100 -2.50 4.44 7.88
N GLY A 101 -2.57 3.45 8.78
CA GLY A 101 -2.47 3.67 10.22
C GLY A 101 -3.68 4.34 10.90
N SER A 102 -4.64 4.88 10.14
CA SER A 102 -5.88 5.45 10.68
C SER A 102 -7.02 4.43 10.77
N THR A 103 -8.06 4.76 11.53
CA THR A 103 -9.26 3.93 11.66
C THR A 103 -10.52 4.75 11.45
N CYS A 104 -11.49 4.21 10.72
CA CYS A 104 -12.85 4.74 10.64
C CYS A 104 -13.83 3.61 10.98
N ALA A 105 -14.36 3.64 12.20
CA ALA A 105 -15.17 2.56 12.75
C ALA A 105 -16.57 3.04 13.15
N SER A 106 -17.53 2.11 13.27
CA SER A 106 -18.88 2.39 13.75
C SER A 106 -19.54 3.51 12.93
N ALA A 107 -20.10 4.55 13.56
CA ALA A 107 -20.75 5.67 12.87
C ALA A 107 -19.86 6.41 11.85
N CYS A 108 -18.53 6.36 11.97
CA CYS A 108 -17.63 6.91 10.94
C CYS A 108 -17.78 6.19 9.59
N SER A 109 -18.10 4.88 9.60
CA SER A 109 -18.23 4.11 8.36
C SER A 109 -19.32 4.65 7.44
N TYR A 110 -20.41 5.24 7.97
CA TYR A 110 -21.42 5.92 7.18
C TYR A 110 -20.85 7.12 6.43
N ILE A 111 -19.99 7.90 7.09
CA ILE A 111 -19.32 9.07 6.52
C ILE A 111 -18.40 8.64 5.38
N PHE A 112 -17.59 7.60 5.58
CA PHE A 112 -16.73 7.03 4.54
C PHE A 112 -17.55 6.54 3.33
N LEU A 113 -18.60 5.76 3.58
CA LEU A 113 -19.40 5.15 2.52
C LEU A 113 -20.14 6.21 1.67
N ALA A 114 -20.47 7.36 2.25
CA ALA A 114 -21.09 8.49 1.55
C ALA A 114 -20.19 9.18 0.52
N GLY A 115 -18.88 8.94 0.56
CA GLY A 115 -17.91 9.58 -0.33
C GLY A 115 -18.22 9.39 -1.81
N HIS A 116 -18.06 10.46 -2.60
CA HIS A 116 -18.23 10.42 -4.05
C HIS A 116 -17.20 9.47 -4.70
N GLU A 117 -15.92 9.74 -4.44
CA GLU A 117 -14.85 8.75 -4.44
C GLU A 117 -14.51 8.35 -3.00
N ARG A 118 -14.04 7.12 -2.81
CA ARG A 118 -13.64 6.64 -1.49
C ARG A 118 -12.47 5.67 -1.57
N GLN A 119 -11.51 5.85 -0.67
CA GLN A 119 -10.29 5.03 -0.57
C GLN A 119 -10.06 4.63 0.90
N ALA A 120 -10.00 3.34 1.17
CA ALA A 120 -9.65 2.78 2.48
C ALA A 120 -8.25 2.16 2.43
N ASP A 121 -7.23 2.94 2.81
CA ASP A 121 -5.86 2.44 2.99
C ASP A 121 -5.68 1.91 4.43
N GLY A 122 -6.30 2.59 5.41
CA GLY A 122 -6.41 2.18 6.80
C GLY A 122 -7.61 1.28 7.11
N ARG A 123 -8.01 1.23 8.39
CA ARG A 123 -9.00 0.27 8.88
C ARG A 123 -10.43 0.81 8.79
N LEU A 124 -11.26 0.17 7.97
CA LEU A 124 -12.72 0.40 7.94
C LEU A 124 -13.43 -0.65 8.80
N GLY A 125 -14.12 -0.20 9.85
CA GLY A 125 -14.86 -1.06 10.79
C GLY A 125 -16.36 -0.84 10.71
N VAL A 126 -17.13 -1.92 10.58
CA VAL A 126 -18.60 -1.88 10.57
C VAL A 126 -19.19 -2.85 11.59
N HIS A 127 -20.33 -2.46 12.14
CA HIS A 127 -21.19 -3.30 12.98
C HIS A 127 -22.62 -2.78 12.94
N GLN A 128 -23.57 -3.54 13.46
CA GLN A 128 -24.98 -3.13 13.48
C GLN A 128 -25.21 -2.03 14.52
N MET A 129 -26.15 -1.12 14.26
CA MET A 129 -26.53 -0.12 15.26
C MET A 129 -27.15 -0.76 16.51
N TRP A 130 -26.93 -0.15 17.67
CA TRP A 130 -27.57 -0.53 18.93
C TRP A 130 -28.54 0.57 19.41
N SER A 131 -29.61 0.16 20.10
CA SER A 131 -30.56 1.07 20.75
C SER A 131 -30.91 0.57 22.16
N GLU A 132 -30.92 1.48 23.14
CA GLU A 132 -31.20 1.20 24.56
C GLU A 132 -32.64 0.77 24.85
N ARG A 133 -33.60 1.19 24.01
CA ARG A 133 -35.03 0.88 24.19
C ARG A 133 -35.69 0.58 22.84
N PRO A 134 -35.34 -0.54 22.20
CA PRO A 134 -35.89 -0.86 20.91
C PRO A 134 -37.36 -1.24 21.11
N ASN A 135 -38.29 -0.38 20.72
CA ASN A 135 -39.58 -0.90 20.30
C ASN A 135 -39.35 -1.54 18.92
N LEU A 136 -39.88 -2.73 18.70
CA LEU A 136 -39.57 -3.51 17.49
C LEU A 136 -39.92 -2.74 16.20
N GLN A 137 -40.96 -1.91 16.24
CA GLN A 137 -41.40 -1.12 15.09
C GLN A 137 -40.42 0.01 14.75
N SER A 138 -39.90 0.76 15.75
CA SER A 138 -38.94 1.84 15.54
C SER A 138 -37.58 1.30 15.16
N ALA A 139 -37.15 0.18 15.75
CA ALA A 139 -35.92 -0.47 15.35
C ALA A 139 -35.97 -0.92 13.88
N GLN A 140 -37.11 -1.46 13.43
CA GLN A 140 -37.31 -1.83 12.03
C GLN A 140 -37.27 -0.61 11.09
N MET A 141 -37.91 0.50 11.46
CA MET A 141 -37.87 1.73 10.66
C MET A 141 -36.45 2.30 10.57
N SER A 142 -35.73 2.42 11.68
CA SER A 142 -34.34 2.92 11.69
C SER A 142 -33.40 2.05 10.86
N VAL A 143 -33.55 0.73 10.90
CA VAL A 143 -32.77 -0.18 10.05
C VAL A 143 -33.10 0.03 8.58
N ALA A 144 -34.38 0.17 8.22
CA ALA A 144 -34.80 0.43 6.85
C ALA A 144 -34.24 1.77 6.33
N ASP A 145 -34.29 2.83 7.13
CA ASP A 145 -33.76 4.15 6.79
C ASP A 145 -32.24 4.11 6.54
N VAL A 146 -31.50 3.34 7.35
CA VAL A 146 -30.06 3.19 7.15
C VAL A 146 -29.74 2.33 5.92
N ILE A 147 -30.52 1.28 5.64
CA ILE A 147 -30.34 0.50 4.41
C ILE A 147 -30.58 1.38 3.18
N ASP A 148 -31.65 2.18 3.16
CA ASP A 148 -31.95 3.12 2.07
C ASP A 148 -30.83 4.16 1.90
N THR A 149 -30.33 4.69 3.02
CA THR A 149 -29.20 5.62 3.03
C THR A 149 -27.93 4.99 2.44
N LEU A 150 -27.60 3.76 2.83
CA LEU A 150 -26.43 3.04 2.33
C LEU A 150 -26.57 2.69 0.84
N ASP A 151 -27.77 2.34 0.39
CA ASP A 151 -28.09 2.10 -1.02
C ASP A 151 -27.92 3.37 -1.86
N ARG A 152 -28.43 4.52 -1.38
CA ARG A 152 -28.22 5.84 -2.01
C ARG A 152 -26.73 6.19 -2.15
N PHE A 153 -25.88 5.72 -1.23
CA PHE A 153 -24.43 5.90 -1.32
C PHE A 153 -23.74 4.95 -2.30
N GLY A 154 -24.46 3.98 -2.87
CA GLY A 154 -23.88 2.91 -3.69
C GLY A 154 -23.00 1.98 -2.85
N THR A 155 -23.44 1.65 -1.64
CA THR A 155 -22.74 0.70 -0.77
C THR A 155 -22.97 -0.73 -1.28
N PRO A 156 -21.92 -1.52 -1.53
CA PRO A 156 -22.07 -2.89 -2.00
C PRO A 156 -22.89 -3.73 -1.01
N THR A 157 -23.81 -4.55 -1.51
CA THR A 157 -24.69 -5.39 -0.68
C THR A 157 -23.93 -6.29 0.29
N GLY A 158 -22.74 -6.75 -0.10
CA GLY A 158 -21.84 -7.52 0.78
C GLY A 158 -21.41 -6.75 2.02
N VAL A 159 -21.11 -5.45 1.87
CA VAL A 159 -20.75 -4.55 2.99
C VAL A 159 -21.95 -4.33 3.91
N ILE A 160 -23.13 -4.04 3.34
CA ILE A 160 -24.38 -3.86 4.10
C ILE A 160 -24.68 -5.13 4.92
N THR A 161 -24.59 -6.30 4.27
CA THR A 161 -24.85 -7.60 4.91
C THR A 161 -23.90 -7.85 6.07
N ILE A 162 -22.61 -7.58 5.90
CA ILE A 162 -21.60 -7.77 6.95
C ILE A 162 -21.84 -6.81 8.11
N MET A 163 -22.11 -5.53 7.82
CA MET A 163 -22.44 -4.52 8.84
C MET A 163 -23.59 -4.99 9.73
N PHE A 164 -24.73 -5.37 9.15
CA PHE A 164 -25.90 -5.77 9.92
C PHE A 164 -25.83 -7.18 10.54
N ARG A 165 -24.91 -8.04 10.09
CA ARG A 165 -24.65 -9.34 10.73
C ARG A 165 -23.66 -9.29 11.88
N THR A 166 -22.85 -8.25 11.95
CA THR A 166 -21.85 -8.09 12.99
C THR A 166 -22.54 -7.57 14.27
N PRO A 167 -22.45 -8.27 15.41
CA PRO A 167 -23.05 -7.87 16.69
C PRO A 167 -22.64 -6.45 17.13
N PRO A 168 -23.44 -5.72 17.91
CA PRO A 168 -23.08 -4.37 18.34
C PRO A 168 -21.87 -4.29 19.29
N ASP A 169 -21.61 -5.39 20.01
CA ASP A 169 -20.45 -5.54 20.91
C ASP A 169 -19.21 -6.09 20.17
N ASP A 170 -19.29 -6.25 18.84
CA ASP A 170 -18.21 -6.72 17.98
C ASP A 170 -17.95 -5.72 16.84
N MET A 171 -16.86 -5.90 16.10
CA MET A 171 -16.51 -5.05 14.98
C MET A 171 -15.87 -5.86 13.87
N HIS A 172 -16.48 -5.84 12.68
CA HIS A 172 -15.85 -6.38 11.49
C HIS A 172 -14.98 -5.32 10.85
N PHE A 173 -13.67 -5.52 10.89
CA PHE A 173 -12.71 -4.73 10.13
C PHE A 173 -12.40 -5.43 8.82
N PHE A 174 -12.70 -4.77 7.71
CA PHE A 174 -12.44 -5.33 6.38
C PHE A 174 -10.94 -5.51 6.14
N THR A 175 -10.57 -6.70 5.68
CA THR A 175 -9.22 -6.98 5.18
C THR A 175 -8.97 -6.30 3.83
N PRO A 176 -7.70 -6.12 3.39
CA PRO A 176 -7.41 -5.56 2.07
C PRO A 176 -8.05 -6.36 0.92
N ASP A 177 -8.08 -7.68 1.07
CA ASP A 177 -8.74 -8.57 0.11
C ASP A 177 -10.25 -8.36 0.08
N GLU A 178 -10.89 -8.08 1.21
CA GLU A 178 -12.31 -7.76 1.28
C GLU A 178 -12.63 -6.39 0.72
N VAL A 179 -11.79 -5.38 1.00
CA VAL A 179 -11.90 -4.04 0.39
C VAL A 179 -11.91 -4.16 -1.13
N ALA A 180 -11.00 -4.96 -1.70
CA ALA A 180 -10.95 -5.23 -3.13
C ALA A 180 -12.16 -6.05 -3.62
N ARG A 181 -12.45 -7.18 -2.96
CA ARG A 181 -13.51 -8.13 -3.35
C ARG A 181 -14.90 -7.48 -3.37
N PHE A 182 -15.20 -6.64 -2.40
CA PHE A 182 -16.50 -5.99 -2.31
C PHE A 182 -16.58 -4.69 -3.11
N GLY A 183 -15.47 -4.20 -3.70
CA GLY A 183 -15.46 -2.90 -4.37
C GLY A 183 -15.74 -1.76 -3.40
N ILE A 184 -15.17 -1.82 -2.19
CA ILE A 184 -15.33 -0.78 -1.18
C ILE A 184 -14.72 0.52 -1.69
N ASN A 185 -13.52 0.46 -2.26
CA ASN A 185 -12.92 1.63 -2.90
C ASN A 185 -13.64 1.98 -4.20
N LYS A 186 -13.88 3.28 -4.42
CA LYS A 186 -14.59 3.81 -5.57
C LYS A 186 -13.84 5.01 -6.14
N THR A 187 -13.55 4.98 -7.43
CA THR A 187 -12.94 6.08 -8.19
C THR A 187 -13.94 6.64 -9.20
N ALA A 188 -13.80 7.91 -9.62
CA ALA A 188 -14.70 8.47 -10.62
C ALA A 188 -14.58 7.68 -11.94
N GLY A 189 -15.74 7.22 -12.43
CA GLY A 189 -15.86 6.45 -13.67
C GLY A 189 -15.97 4.92 -13.49
N ALA A 190 -15.85 4.40 -12.26
CA ALA A 190 -16.26 3.03 -11.98
C ALA A 190 -17.80 2.98 -11.87
N ALA A 191 -18.48 2.74 -13.00
CA ALA A 191 -19.86 2.29 -12.96
C ALA A 191 -19.92 1.04 -12.09
N VAL A 192 -20.88 1.00 -11.17
CA VAL A 192 -21.13 -0.15 -10.29
C VAL A 192 -21.34 -1.35 -11.21
N ALA A 193 -20.35 -2.25 -11.26
CA ALA A 193 -20.54 -3.52 -11.94
C ALA A 193 -21.55 -4.27 -11.08
N ASP A 194 -22.80 -4.33 -11.56
CA ASP A 194 -23.81 -5.23 -11.04
C ASP A 194 -23.20 -6.64 -11.04
N VAL A 195 -22.76 -7.10 -9.87
CA VAL A 195 -22.44 -8.51 -9.66
C VAL A 195 -23.78 -9.20 -9.66
N THR A 196 -24.22 -9.60 -10.85
CA THR A 196 -25.31 -10.55 -11.02
C THR A 196 -24.87 -11.84 -10.34
N VAL A 197 -25.35 -12.04 -9.11
CA VAL A 197 -25.26 -13.34 -8.45
C VAL A 197 -26.15 -14.27 -9.26
N ALA A 198 -25.54 -15.15 -10.05
CA ALA A 198 -26.25 -16.19 -10.77
C ALA A 198 -27.15 -16.95 -9.78
N PRO A 199 -28.42 -17.26 -10.12
CA PRO A 199 -29.29 -17.98 -9.22
C PRO A 199 -28.68 -19.34 -8.91
N MET A 200 -28.50 -19.61 -7.62
CA MET A 200 -28.10 -20.93 -7.15
C MET A 200 -29.22 -21.92 -7.52
N ALA A 201 -28.94 -22.80 -8.49
CA ALA A 201 -29.87 -23.85 -8.88
C ALA A 201 -30.18 -24.72 -7.65
N PRO A 202 -31.45 -25.07 -7.38
CA PRO A 202 -31.78 -25.95 -6.26
C PRO A 202 -31.28 -27.37 -6.57
N SER A 203 -30.53 -27.95 -5.64
CA SER A 203 -30.22 -29.39 -5.65
C SER A 203 -31.51 -30.21 -5.55
N PRO A 204 -31.64 -31.32 -6.29
CA PRO A 204 -32.84 -32.15 -6.24
C PRO A 204 -32.90 -32.93 -4.92
N SER A 205 -34.04 -32.84 -4.24
CA SER A 205 -34.41 -33.80 -3.19
C SER A 205 -34.85 -35.12 -3.84
N PRO A 206 -34.60 -36.28 -3.21
CA PRO A 206 -35.05 -37.56 -3.75
C PRO A 206 -36.48 -37.82 -3.27
N ASP A 207 -37.48 -37.55 -4.10
CA ASP A 207 -38.82 -38.06 -3.83
C ASP A 207 -39.08 -39.34 -4.60
N ALA A 208 -39.42 -40.34 -3.80
CA ALA A 208 -39.96 -41.61 -4.24
C ALA A 208 -41.28 -41.41 -4.97
N ASN A 209 -41.63 -42.43 -5.75
CA ASN A 209 -42.95 -42.71 -6.33
C ASN A 209 -43.14 -42.23 -7.78
N GLN A 210 -42.74 -43.11 -8.72
CA GLN A 210 -43.33 -43.17 -10.05
C GLN A 210 -43.81 -44.59 -10.28
N GLY A 211 -45.12 -44.77 -10.18
CA GLY A 211 -45.83 -45.92 -10.69
C GLY A 211 -46.58 -45.55 -11.96
N ILE A 212 -46.26 -46.29 -13.03
CA ILE A 212 -47.13 -46.68 -14.15
C ILE A 212 -47.17 -45.71 -15.36
N THR A 213 -46.58 -46.20 -16.44
CA THR A 213 -46.75 -45.78 -17.85
C THR A 213 -48.06 -46.36 -18.44
N PRO A 214 -48.54 -45.84 -19.59
CA PRO A 214 -48.14 -46.44 -20.87
C PRO A 214 -47.86 -45.41 -21.99
N ALA A 215 -47.12 -45.89 -22.98
CA ALA A 215 -46.62 -45.22 -24.20
C ALA A 215 -47.62 -45.39 -25.40
N PRO A 216 -47.23 -45.14 -26.67
CA PRO A 216 -46.71 -43.92 -27.33
C PRO A 216 -47.45 -43.62 -28.67
N ALA A 217 -47.14 -42.50 -29.36
CA ALA A 217 -47.08 -42.44 -30.83
C ALA A 217 -46.62 -41.07 -31.37
N ASP A 218 -45.59 -41.14 -32.24
CA ASP A 218 -45.34 -40.32 -33.46
C ASP A 218 -44.87 -38.85 -33.29
N ALA A 219 -43.91 -38.30 -34.03
CA ALA A 219 -43.21 -38.68 -35.27
C ALA A 219 -41.89 -37.86 -35.43
N VAL A 220 -40.86 -38.44 -36.08
CA VAL A 220 -40.15 -37.91 -37.30
C VAL A 220 -39.56 -36.48 -37.19
N SER A 221 -38.25 -36.18 -37.20
CA SER A 221 -37.20 -36.45 -38.21
C SER A 221 -35.81 -35.91 -37.76
N MET A 222 -34.76 -36.61 -38.18
CA MET A 222 -33.37 -36.13 -38.40
C MET A 222 -33.28 -35.55 -39.86
N PRO A 223 -32.24 -34.80 -40.32
CA PRO A 223 -30.82 -35.01 -39.98
C PRO A 223 -29.87 -33.79 -39.88
N ASN A 224 -28.72 -34.10 -39.27
CA ASN A 224 -27.36 -33.61 -39.54
C ASN A 224 -27.17 -32.66 -40.74
N ASP A 225 -26.37 -31.61 -40.55
CA ASP A 225 -25.03 -31.67 -41.14
C ASP A 225 -24.01 -30.84 -40.37
N GLY A 226 -22.83 -31.42 -40.20
CA GLY A 226 -21.69 -30.78 -39.58
C GLY A 226 -20.91 -29.95 -40.60
N THR A 227 -20.34 -28.85 -40.15
CA THR A 227 -19.06 -28.36 -40.68
C THR A 227 -18.47 -27.39 -39.66
N GLN A 228 -17.54 -27.92 -38.87
CA GLN A 228 -16.59 -27.11 -38.12
C GLN A 228 -15.59 -26.56 -39.13
N THR A 229 -15.48 -25.25 -39.19
CA THR A 229 -14.34 -24.58 -39.82
C THR A 229 -13.75 -23.64 -38.78
N GLU A 230 -12.53 -23.98 -38.37
CA GLU A 230 -11.67 -23.21 -37.50
C GLU A 230 -11.33 -21.88 -38.17
N ALA A 231 -11.61 -20.77 -37.49
CA ALA A 231 -11.03 -19.47 -37.78
C ALA A 231 -10.42 -18.93 -36.49
N ALA A 232 -9.10 -19.13 -36.37
CA ALA A 232 -8.27 -18.52 -35.36
C ALA A 232 -8.34 -16.99 -35.47
N ALA A 233 -9.08 -16.35 -34.57
CA ALA A 233 -9.05 -14.92 -34.40
C ALA A 233 -7.81 -14.54 -33.57
N LEU A 234 -6.87 -13.88 -34.26
CA LEU A 234 -5.75 -13.17 -33.67
C LEU A 234 -6.26 -12.19 -32.59
N ALA A 235 -5.95 -12.49 -31.33
CA ALA A 235 -6.13 -11.56 -30.23
C ALA A 235 -5.20 -10.36 -30.46
N ALA A 236 -5.79 -9.21 -30.80
CA ALA A 236 -5.09 -7.94 -30.76
C ALA A 236 -4.74 -7.60 -29.30
N PRO A 237 -3.51 -7.13 -29.02
CA PRO A 237 -3.13 -6.73 -27.67
C PRO A 237 -3.99 -5.55 -27.21
N SER A 238 -4.45 -5.62 -25.96
CA SER A 238 -5.11 -4.52 -25.26
C SER A 238 -4.31 -3.22 -25.44
N PRO A 239 -4.95 -2.09 -25.77
CA PRO A 239 -4.23 -0.84 -25.94
C PRO A 239 -3.55 -0.46 -24.61
N ALA A 240 -2.28 -0.11 -24.74
CA ALA A 240 -1.42 0.37 -23.67
C ALA A 240 -2.08 1.53 -22.91
N MET A 241 -1.76 1.61 -21.61
CA MET A 241 -2.13 2.64 -20.63
C MET A 241 -1.72 4.08 -20.98
N SER A 242 -1.45 4.38 -22.25
CA SER A 242 -0.85 5.64 -22.70
C SER A 242 -1.86 6.65 -23.23
N ASP A 243 -3.14 6.28 -23.41
CA ASP A 243 -4.13 7.10 -24.14
C ASP A 243 -5.34 7.57 -23.32
N ARG A 244 -5.22 7.62 -21.98
CA ARG A 244 -6.06 8.55 -21.20
C ARG A 244 -5.36 9.90 -21.19
N THR A 245 -5.66 10.72 -22.19
CA THR A 245 -5.44 12.17 -22.18
C THR A 245 -5.80 12.72 -20.81
N ALA A 246 -4.83 13.38 -20.18
CA ALA A 246 -4.88 14.21 -18.97
C ALA A 246 -6.30 14.62 -18.48
N ALA A 247 -7.03 13.68 -17.90
CA ALA A 247 -8.05 14.02 -16.92
C ALA A 247 -7.28 14.54 -15.71
N ALA A 248 -7.53 15.79 -15.31
CA ALA A 248 -6.96 16.30 -14.07
C ALA A 248 -7.33 15.31 -12.95
N LEU A 249 -6.31 14.73 -12.32
CA LEU A 249 -6.46 13.76 -11.23
C LEU A 249 -7.45 14.31 -10.20
N SER A 250 -8.28 13.45 -9.60
CA SER A 250 -9.19 13.90 -8.52
C SER A 250 -8.38 14.47 -7.35
N THR A 251 -9.02 15.23 -6.45
CA THR A 251 -8.33 15.73 -5.25
C THR A 251 -7.84 14.57 -4.39
N LEU A 252 -8.64 13.50 -4.28
CA LEU A 252 -8.26 12.25 -3.63
C LEU A 252 -7.05 11.60 -4.30
N GLU A 253 -7.07 11.45 -5.63
CA GLU A 253 -5.96 10.85 -6.37
C GLU A 253 -4.67 11.68 -6.27
N THR A 254 -4.77 13.00 -6.34
CA THR A 254 -3.64 13.91 -6.16
C THR A 254 -3.07 13.81 -4.74
N TYR A 255 -3.94 13.76 -3.73
CA TYR A 255 -3.53 13.65 -2.33
C TYR A 255 -2.86 12.30 -2.04
N THR A 256 -3.48 11.20 -2.46
CA THR A 256 -2.99 9.84 -2.20
C THR A 256 -1.67 9.55 -2.92
N LYS A 257 -1.53 9.96 -4.18
CA LYS A 257 -0.32 9.74 -4.99
C LYS A 257 0.84 10.67 -4.65
N GLN A 258 0.64 11.70 -3.83
CA GLN A 258 1.72 12.60 -3.45
C GLN A 258 2.76 11.84 -2.61
N PRO A 259 4.05 11.82 -3.01
CA PRO A 259 5.10 11.22 -2.21
C PRO A 259 5.35 12.06 -0.96
N THR A 260 5.21 11.43 0.21
CA THR A 260 5.44 12.07 1.51
C THR A 260 6.41 11.31 2.39
N ARG A 261 6.81 10.12 1.95
CA ARG A 261 7.74 9.26 2.66
C ARG A 261 8.75 8.67 1.67
N MET A 262 9.82 8.14 2.22
CA MET A 262 10.84 7.44 1.44
C MET A 262 11.34 6.23 2.20
N ALA A 263 11.31 5.06 1.56
CA ALA A 263 11.95 3.85 2.05
C ALA A 263 13.42 3.84 1.63
N ILE A 264 14.34 3.71 2.58
CA ILE A 264 15.78 3.65 2.35
C ILE A 264 16.31 2.24 2.65
N TYR A 265 17.05 1.68 1.71
CA TYR A 265 17.69 0.38 1.79
C TYR A 265 19.21 0.55 1.78
N ALA A 266 19.88 0.01 2.81
CA ALA A 266 21.32 -0.11 2.83
C ALA A 266 21.74 -1.47 2.25
N GLY A 267 22.76 -1.48 1.41
CA GLY A 267 23.29 -2.72 0.83
C GLY A 267 22.47 -3.27 -0.33
N LEU A 268 21.47 -2.55 -0.81
CA LEU A 268 20.58 -2.97 -1.89
C LEU A 268 20.71 -2.00 -3.07
N ASP A 269 20.87 -2.55 -4.26
CA ASP A 269 21.07 -1.85 -5.52
C ASP A 269 19.85 -2.06 -6.42
N PHE A 270 19.29 -0.96 -6.91
CA PHE A 270 18.18 -0.97 -7.86
C PHE A 270 18.76 -0.87 -9.27
N PHE A 271 18.32 -1.73 -10.17
CA PHE A 271 18.85 -1.88 -11.52
C PHE A 271 17.82 -1.53 -12.58
N GLY A 272 18.29 -0.82 -13.60
CA GLY A 272 17.48 -0.41 -14.72
C GLY A 272 16.59 0.79 -14.40
N GLU A 273 15.69 1.11 -15.34
CA GLU A 273 14.74 2.23 -15.23
C GLU A 273 15.39 3.60 -14.96
N ASP A 274 16.66 3.77 -15.32
CA ASP A 274 17.39 5.02 -15.08
C ASP A 274 16.82 6.15 -15.97
N VAL A 275 16.33 7.20 -15.32
CA VAL A 275 15.90 8.46 -15.96
C VAL A 275 17.00 9.50 -15.96
N GLY A 276 18.06 9.30 -15.17
CA GLY A 276 19.21 10.17 -15.13
C GLY A 276 20.33 9.62 -14.24
N SER A 277 21.54 10.14 -14.43
CA SER A 277 22.65 9.83 -13.53
C SER A 277 23.54 11.06 -13.32
N THR A 278 24.10 11.18 -12.13
CA THR A 278 24.95 12.31 -11.76
C THR A 278 25.93 11.92 -10.64
N PHE A 279 26.85 12.81 -10.32
CA PHE A 279 27.72 12.69 -9.16
C PHE A 279 27.26 13.62 -8.04
N VAL A 280 27.12 13.09 -6.83
CA VAL A 280 26.76 13.83 -5.61
C VAL A 280 27.66 13.43 -4.44
N ALA A 281 27.64 14.21 -3.36
CA ALA A 281 28.48 13.97 -2.19
C ALA A 281 28.06 12.72 -1.40
N ASP A 282 26.75 12.49 -1.24
CA ASP A 282 26.20 11.45 -0.37
C ASP A 282 24.81 10.97 -0.83
N ALA A 283 24.28 9.95 -0.16
CA ALA A 283 22.96 9.38 -0.46
C ALA A 283 21.79 10.38 -0.28
N PRO A 284 21.75 11.21 0.80
CA PRO A 284 20.74 12.26 0.93
C PRO A 284 20.72 13.25 -0.24
N ALA A 285 21.89 13.66 -0.75
CA ALA A 285 21.95 14.52 -1.94
C ALA A 285 21.39 13.81 -3.20
N CYS A 286 21.56 12.49 -3.31
CA CYS A 286 20.95 11.71 -4.39
C CYS A 286 19.42 11.64 -4.24
N ALA A 287 18.92 11.43 -3.02
CA ALA A 287 17.49 11.45 -2.71
C ALA A 287 16.84 12.80 -3.05
N ALA A 288 17.49 13.90 -2.69
CA ALA A 288 17.03 15.25 -3.02
C ALA A 288 16.94 15.47 -4.54
N LYS A 289 17.93 14.99 -5.31
CA LYS A 289 17.88 15.05 -6.78
C LYS A 289 16.72 14.24 -7.37
N CYS A 290 16.38 13.10 -6.77
CA CYS A 290 15.20 12.34 -7.18
C CYS A 290 13.92 13.13 -6.89
N PHE A 291 13.79 13.70 -5.69
CA PHE A 291 12.62 14.49 -5.31
C PHE A 291 12.41 15.73 -6.20
N GLU A 292 13.49 16.42 -6.57
CA GLU A 292 13.47 17.58 -7.48
C GLU A 292 12.93 17.25 -8.88
N LEU A 293 13.05 15.99 -9.34
CA LEU A 293 12.50 15.55 -10.64
C LEU A 293 10.99 15.30 -10.60
N GLY A 294 10.36 15.42 -9.43
CA GLY A 294 8.92 15.17 -9.25
C GLY A 294 8.54 13.76 -9.69
N GLY A 295 7.37 13.60 -10.31
CA GLY A 295 6.84 12.29 -10.70
C GLY A 295 7.66 11.49 -11.72
N GLN A 296 8.77 12.03 -12.24
CA GLN A 296 9.67 11.34 -13.16
C GLN A 296 10.67 10.42 -12.44
N CYS A 297 10.99 10.70 -11.18
CA CYS A 297 11.85 9.87 -10.36
C CYS A 297 11.06 9.32 -9.18
N ARG A 298 11.02 7.98 -9.06
CA ARG A 298 10.37 7.29 -7.94
C ARG A 298 11.35 6.49 -7.10
N ALA A 299 12.56 6.27 -7.60
CA ALA A 299 13.60 5.59 -6.84
C ALA A 299 14.99 6.09 -7.23
N PHE A 300 15.99 5.78 -6.40
CA PHE A 300 17.38 6.04 -6.72
C PHE A 300 18.30 4.95 -6.18
N THR A 301 19.51 4.90 -6.71
CA THR A 301 20.64 4.18 -6.12
C THR A 301 21.85 5.09 -6.05
N PHE A 302 22.45 5.16 -4.87
CA PHE A 302 23.71 5.83 -4.59
C PHE A 302 24.82 4.80 -4.33
N ASN A 303 25.91 4.84 -5.09
CA ASN A 303 27.09 3.99 -4.88
C ASN A 303 28.18 4.77 -4.12
N MET A 304 28.37 4.42 -2.84
CA MET A 304 29.28 5.12 -1.93
C MET A 304 30.77 4.94 -2.25
N LYS A 305 31.15 3.95 -3.07
CA LYS A 305 32.56 3.66 -3.41
C LYS A 305 33.06 4.40 -4.66
N THR A 306 32.16 5.06 -5.39
CA THR A 306 32.53 5.81 -6.59
C THR A 306 33.32 7.06 -6.21
N ARG A 307 34.54 7.18 -6.73
CA ARG A 307 35.41 8.34 -6.45
C ARG A 307 35.01 9.56 -7.30
N PRO A 308 35.19 10.79 -6.78
CA PRO A 308 35.00 12.00 -7.58
C PRO A 308 35.76 11.94 -8.91
N GLY A 309 35.09 12.32 -10.00
CA GLY A 309 35.64 12.33 -11.35
C GLY A 309 35.78 10.95 -12.02
N ARG A 310 35.30 9.86 -11.38
CA ARG A 310 35.33 8.50 -11.95
C ARG A 310 34.00 7.97 -12.46
N GLY A 311 33.00 8.85 -12.58
CA GLY A 311 31.67 8.52 -13.09
C GLY A 311 30.56 8.98 -12.16
N PRO A 312 29.30 8.76 -12.54
CA PRO A 312 28.16 9.03 -11.67
C PRO A 312 28.16 8.05 -10.50
N ASN A 313 27.70 8.54 -9.34
CA ASN A 313 27.48 7.73 -8.16
C ASN A 313 26.03 7.77 -7.69
N CYS A 314 25.19 8.56 -8.35
CA CYS A 314 23.77 8.68 -8.11
C CYS A 314 23.03 8.37 -9.40
N PHE A 315 22.15 7.38 -9.34
CA PHE A 315 21.38 6.86 -10.45
C PHE A 315 19.90 7.02 -10.13
N LEU A 316 19.23 7.94 -10.82
CA LEU A 316 17.84 8.35 -10.62
C LEU A 316 16.94 7.51 -11.51
N LYS A 317 15.84 6.99 -10.98
CA LYS A 317 15.04 5.94 -11.64
C LYS A 317 13.55 6.25 -11.63
N SER A 318 12.84 5.84 -12.68
CA SER A 318 11.37 5.92 -12.75
C SER A 318 10.66 4.97 -11.79
N GLY A 319 11.37 3.97 -11.26
CA GLY A 319 10.86 2.94 -10.36
C GLY A 319 12.00 2.08 -9.80
N ARG A 320 11.65 1.13 -8.93
CA ARG A 320 12.63 0.25 -8.26
C ARG A 320 13.35 -0.71 -9.20
N GLY A 321 12.73 -1.10 -10.32
CA GLY A 321 13.32 -2.04 -11.27
C GLY A 321 13.71 -3.40 -10.64
N GLU A 322 14.75 -4.02 -11.20
CA GLU A 322 15.34 -5.24 -10.64
C GLU A 322 16.20 -4.91 -9.41
N VAL A 323 16.38 -5.86 -8.50
CA VAL A 323 17.17 -5.66 -7.28
C VAL A 323 18.39 -6.56 -7.21
N ASP A 324 19.41 -6.14 -6.47
CA ASP A 324 20.61 -6.93 -6.16
C ASP A 324 21.19 -6.53 -4.81
N GLY A 325 21.86 -7.46 -4.14
CA GLY A 325 22.67 -7.13 -2.97
C GLY A 325 24.02 -6.56 -3.37
N ASN A 326 24.34 -5.37 -2.85
CA ASN A 326 25.58 -4.66 -3.05
C ASN A 326 25.86 -3.79 -1.82
N SER A 327 26.85 -4.17 -1.00
CA SER A 327 27.17 -3.44 0.24
C SER A 327 27.64 -2.00 0.04
N ALA A 328 27.99 -1.60 -1.19
CA ALA A 328 28.33 -0.22 -1.53
C ALA A 328 27.11 0.63 -1.94
N ALA A 329 25.93 0.04 -2.09
CA ALA A 329 24.72 0.72 -2.55
C ALA A 329 23.85 1.20 -1.38
N PHE A 330 23.33 2.41 -1.52
CA PHE A 330 22.16 2.91 -0.79
C PHE A 330 21.08 3.21 -1.81
N SER A 331 19.95 2.53 -1.72
CA SER A 331 18.82 2.79 -2.61
C SER A 331 17.64 3.37 -1.84
N GLY A 332 16.84 4.19 -2.50
CA GLY A 332 15.63 4.74 -1.93
C GLY A 332 14.46 4.67 -2.89
N GLU A 333 13.26 4.51 -2.35
CA GLU A 333 12.00 4.51 -3.10
C GLU A 333 11.03 5.51 -2.46
N LEU A 334 10.48 6.41 -3.27
CA LEU A 334 9.46 7.36 -2.84
C LEU A 334 8.14 6.62 -2.61
N LEU A 335 7.59 6.81 -1.42
CA LEU A 335 6.31 6.26 -1.01
C LEU A 335 5.27 7.37 -0.98
N SER A 336 4.18 7.13 -1.68
CA SER A 336 2.97 7.95 -1.62
C SER A 336 2.27 7.79 -0.27
N ARG A 337 1.26 8.62 -0.01
CA ARG A 337 0.48 8.54 1.25
C ARG A 337 -0.26 7.21 1.38
N SER A 338 -0.69 6.65 0.25
CA SER A 338 -1.41 5.38 0.18
C SER A 338 -0.50 4.14 0.17
N ASP A 339 0.79 4.31 -0.12
CA ASP A 339 1.71 3.17 -0.16
C ASP A 339 1.94 2.62 1.25
N ARG A 340 1.95 1.30 1.42
CA ARG A 340 2.34 0.72 2.71
C ARG A 340 3.85 0.77 2.89
N ASP A 341 4.28 0.75 4.15
CA ASP A 341 5.70 0.51 4.43
C ASP A 341 6.14 -0.84 3.84
N PRO A 342 7.30 -0.88 3.15
CA PRO A 342 7.75 -2.10 2.51
C PRO A 342 8.16 -3.13 3.55
N SER A 343 7.73 -4.37 3.32
CA SER A 343 8.15 -5.51 4.14
C SER A 343 9.61 -5.89 3.86
N PRO A 344 10.30 -6.52 4.83
CA PRO A 344 11.65 -7.04 4.62
C PRO A 344 11.72 -7.97 3.40
N MET A 345 12.75 -7.79 2.59
CA MET A 345 12.99 -8.55 1.37
C MET A 345 14.13 -9.54 1.59
N THR A 346 13.87 -10.82 1.35
CA THR A 346 14.90 -11.86 1.42
C THR A 346 15.24 -12.34 0.00
N ILE A 347 16.47 -12.10 -0.46
CA ILE A 347 16.91 -12.41 -1.82
C ILE A 347 18.25 -13.16 -1.85
N PRO A 348 18.51 -13.95 -2.90
CA PRO A 348 19.84 -14.47 -3.16
C PRO A 348 20.80 -13.34 -3.57
N VAL A 349 21.98 -13.33 -2.98
CA VAL A 349 22.99 -12.28 -3.17
C VAL A 349 24.35 -12.91 -3.40
N ILE A 350 25.09 -12.31 -4.33
CA ILE A 350 26.55 -12.42 -4.39
C ILE A 350 27.08 -10.99 -4.39
N ASP A 351 27.42 -10.46 -3.23
CA ASP A 351 27.85 -9.06 -3.11
C ASP A 351 29.12 -8.83 -3.95
N PRO A 352 29.10 -7.91 -4.94
CA PRO A 352 30.26 -7.64 -5.78
C PRO A 352 31.48 -7.12 -5.01
N GLU A 353 31.29 -6.57 -3.80
CA GLU A 353 32.36 -5.97 -3.00
C GLU A 353 32.98 -6.95 -2.00
N THR A 354 32.19 -7.88 -1.47
CA THR A 354 32.61 -8.74 -0.34
C THR A 354 32.60 -10.23 -0.67
N ALA A 355 31.87 -10.65 -1.71
CA ALA A 355 31.66 -12.07 -2.02
C ALA A 355 32.30 -12.51 -3.35
N LEU A 356 33.27 -11.74 -3.87
CA LEU A 356 34.05 -12.10 -5.06
C LEU A 356 35.50 -12.47 -4.71
N PHE A 357 35.87 -13.71 -5.00
CA PHE A 357 37.20 -14.27 -4.78
C PHE A 357 38.01 -14.21 -6.08
N GLN A 358 39.08 -13.42 -6.08
CA GLN A 358 39.98 -13.28 -7.23
C GLN A 358 41.00 -14.43 -7.28
N ASN A 359 41.32 -14.89 -8.49
CA ASN A 359 42.23 -15.99 -8.78
C ASN A 359 41.83 -17.33 -8.15
N VAL A 360 40.52 -17.56 -8.02
CA VAL A 360 39.94 -18.77 -7.43
C VAL A 360 38.94 -19.39 -8.39
N ASP A 361 39.05 -20.70 -8.56
CA ASP A 361 38.09 -21.57 -9.25
C ASP A 361 37.43 -22.54 -8.25
N LEU A 362 36.21 -22.96 -8.55
CA LEU A 362 35.48 -24.01 -7.82
C LEU A 362 35.22 -25.20 -8.74
N PRO A 363 36.16 -26.13 -8.93
CA PRO A 363 35.98 -27.18 -9.93
C PRO A 363 34.71 -28.02 -9.71
N GLY A 364 34.09 -28.42 -10.82
CA GLY A 364 32.91 -29.29 -10.83
C GLY A 364 31.59 -28.56 -10.56
N TYR A 365 30.52 -29.35 -10.42
CA TYR A 365 29.15 -28.87 -10.18
C TYR A 365 28.59 -27.90 -11.23
N ASP A 366 29.20 -27.82 -12.42
CA ASP A 366 28.71 -26.98 -13.49
C ASP A 366 27.29 -27.40 -13.92
N LEU A 367 26.36 -26.44 -13.93
CA LEU A 367 24.97 -26.67 -14.33
C LEU A 367 24.84 -27.02 -15.83
N SER A 368 25.88 -26.75 -16.61
CA SER A 368 25.94 -27.00 -18.05
C SER A 368 27.34 -27.42 -18.48
N ARG A 369 27.41 -28.24 -19.55
CA ARG A 369 28.68 -28.61 -20.20
C ARG A 369 29.28 -27.48 -21.04
N ARG A 370 28.55 -26.39 -21.25
CA ARG A 370 28.98 -25.21 -22.01
C ARG A 370 28.93 -23.97 -21.11
N PRO A 371 29.83 -22.99 -21.31
CA PRO A 371 29.77 -21.73 -20.58
C PRO A 371 28.43 -21.01 -20.80
N ASN A 372 27.91 -20.40 -19.75
CA ASN A 372 26.75 -19.51 -19.84
C ASN A 372 27.11 -18.25 -20.64
N PRO A 373 26.20 -17.70 -21.46
CA PRO A 373 26.43 -16.43 -22.14
C PRO A 373 26.65 -15.28 -21.14
N ALA A 374 27.88 -14.79 -21.05
CA ALA A 374 28.24 -13.58 -20.29
C ALA A 374 29.61 -13.07 -20.75
N ALA A 375 29.69 -11.80 -21.13
CA ALA A 375 30.91 -11.15 -21.58
C ALA A 375 31.78 -10.63 -20.43
N THR A 376 31.20 -10.52 -19.24
CA THR A 376 31.86 -9.94 -18.06
C THR A 376 31.62 -10.78 -16.80
N GLN A 377 32.49 -10.61 -15.79
CA GLN A 377 32.26 -11.22 -14.48
C GLN A 377 30.96 -10.74 -13.84
N PHE A 378 30.53 -9.51 -14.15
CA PHE A 378 29.30 -8.91 -13.63
C PHE A 378 28.07 -9.62 -14.21
N GLU A 379 28.02 -9.79 -15.53
CA GLU A 379 26.95 -10.55 -16.19
C GLU A 379 26.91 -12.01 -15.70
N CYS A 380 28.07 -12.64 -15.51
CA CYS A 380 28.13 -14.00 -14.99
C CYS A 380 27.59 -14.10 -13.55
N ARG A 381 27.94 -13.13 -12.70
CA ARG A 381 27.39 -13.02 -11.33
C ARG A 381 25.88 -12.87 -11.35
N ARG A 382 25.35 -11.91 -12.14
CA ARG A 382 23.91 -11.66 -12.28
C ARG A 382 23.16 -12.90 -12.77
N ALA A 383 23.72 -13.60 -13.76
CA ALA A 383 23.15 -14.85 -14.25
C ALA A 383 23.08 -15.92 -13.16
N CYS A 384 24.10 -16.01 -12.28
CA CYS A 384 24.01 -16.90 -11.13
C CYS A 384 22.96 -16.44 -10.12
N VAL A 385 22.92 -15.16 -9.77
CA VAL A 385 21.93 -14.60 -8.83
C VAL A 385 20.51 -14.92 -9.29
N ALA A 386 20.23 -14.78 -10.58
CA ALA A 386 18.92 -15.01 -11.18
C ALA A 386 18.53 -16.49 -11.39
N ASP A 387 19.49 -17.45 -11.46
CA ASP A 387 19.18 -18.88 -11.58
C ASP A 387 19.06 -19.53 -10.19
N ASP A 388 17.86 -20.00 -9.83
CA ASP A 388 17.56 -20.63 -8.53
C ASP A 388 18.39 -21.88 -8.25
N ARG A 389 18.90 -22.57 -9.27
CA ARG A 389 19.76 -23.75 -9.12
C ARG A 389 21.22 -23.36 -8.93
N CYS A 390 21.61 -22.11 -9.21
CA CYS A 390 22.98 -21.65 -9.06
C CYS A 390 23.30 -21.34 -7.60
N VAL A 391 24.33 -21.98 -7.08
CA VAL A 391 24.89 -21.77 -5.74
C VAL A 391 26.20 -20.98 -5.80
N ALA A 392 26.95 -21.09 -6.91
CA ALA A 392 28.18 -20.36 -7.12
C ALA A 392 28.44 -20.14 -8.61
N PHE A 393 29.30 -19.20 -8.95
CA PHE A 393 29.82 -19.07 -10.30
C PHE A 393 31.34 -18.97 -10.30
N THR A 394 31.94 -19.34 -11.43
CA THR A 394 33.32 -18.98 -11.76
C THR A 394 33.37 -18.35 -13.14
N TYR A 395 33.89 -17.12 -13.21
CA TYR A 395 34.16 -16.42 -14.46
C TYR A 395 35.66 -16.44 -14.76
N VAL A 396 36.05 -17.08 -15.88
CA VAL A 396 37.43 -17.18 -16.32
C VAL A 396 37.74 -16.03 -17.28
N LYS A 397 38.35 -14.95 -16.75
CA LYS A 397 38.60 -13.70 -17.48
C LYS A 397 39.34 -13.89 -18.81
N PRO A 398 40.46 -14.64 -18.89
CA PRO A 398 41.21 -14.79 -20.15
C PRO A 398 40.41 -15.46 -21.26
N LYS A 399 39.48 -16.35 -20.90
CA LYS A 399 38.67 -17.12 -21.84
C LYS A 399 37.27 -16.54 -22.06
N LYS A 400 36.86 -15.54 -21.28
CA LYS A 400 35.49 -15.00 -21.23
C LYS A 400 34.44 -16.10 -21.03
N GLN A 401 34.73 -17.05 -20.13
CA GLN A 401 33.84 -18.17 -19.87
C GLN A 401 33.17 -18.00 -18.52
N CYS A 402 31.84 -18.04 -18.52
CA CYS A 402 31.02 -18.06 -17.31
C CYS A 402 30.54 -19.46 -17.01
N TRP A 403 30.87 -19.98 -15.83
CA TRP A 403 30.46 -21.29 -15.39
C TRP A 403 29.57 -21.17 -14.16
N LEU A 404 28.26 -21.36 -14.36
CA LEU A 404 27.26 -21.42 -13.29
C LEU A 404 27.28 -22.80 -12.65
N LYS A 405 27.25 -22.86 -11.31
CA LYS A 405 27.46 -24.09 -10.55
C LYS A 405 26.34 -24.32 -9.56
N GLY A 406 25.88 -25.56 -9.47
CA GLY A 406 24.86 -26.00 -8.52
C GLY A 406 25.37 -26.30 -7.11
N GLY A 407 26.67 -26.11 -6.87
CA GLY A 407 27.30 -26.29 -5.56
C GLY A 407 28.63 -25.56 -5.47
N ALA A 408 29.08 -25.31 -4.23
CA ALA A 408 30.41 -24.78 -3.97
C ALA A 408 31.36 -25.94 -3.61
N GLY A 409 32.19 -26.35 -4.57
CA GLY A 409 33.24 -27.35 -4.35
C GLY A 409 34.42 -26.81 -3.52
N SER A 410 35.51 -27.57 -3.45
CA SER A 410 36.73 -27.09 -2.79
C SER A 410 37.44 -26.02 -3.64
N PRO A 411 37.74 -24.83 -3.09
CA PRO A 411 38.44 -23.78 -3.82
C PRO A 411 39.82 -24.22 -4.32
N ARG A 412 40.17 -23.83 -5.55
CA ARG A 412 41.52 -23.98 -6.12
C ARG A 412 42.03 -22.67 -6.67
N ALA A 413 43.32 -22.41 -6.47
CA ALA A 413 43.97 -21.26 -7.09
C ALA A 413 43.99 -21.41 -8.62
N MET A 414 43.47 -20.41 -9.32
CA MET A 414 43.50 -20.32 -10.78
C MET A 414 43.61 -18.87 -11.20
N ALA A 415 44.75 -18.49 -11.78
CA ALA A 415 44.99 -17.12 -12.23
C ALA A 415 43.94 -16.67 -13.26
N GLY A 416 43.34 -15.50 -13.04
CA GLY A 416 42.31 -14.93 -13.92
C GLY A 416 40.89 -15.49 -13.71
N ALA A 417 40.68 -16.45 -12.81
CA ALA A 417 39.35 -16.88 -12.40
C ALA A 417 38.79 -15.94 -11.33
N VAL A 418 37.50 -15.62 -11.42
CA VAL A 418 36.76 -14.90 -10.36
C VAL A 418 35.59 -15.75 -9.96
N THR A 419 35.51 -16.07 -8.68
CA THR A 419 34.45 -16.89 -8.12
C THR A 419 33.58 -16.07 -7.20
N GLY A 420 32.28 -16.35 -7.20
CA GLY A 420 31.37 -15.86 -6.17
C GLY A 420 30.44 -16.97 -5.68
N ILE A 421 30.13 -16.95 -4.39
CA ILE A 421 29.24 -17.93 -3.75
C ILE A 421 27.98 -17.19 -3.30
N LYS A 422 26.82 -17.73 -3.69
CA LYS A 422 25.50 -17.19 -3.39
C LYS A 422 25.15 -17.46 -1.94
N LYS A 423 24.64 -16.43 -1.27
CA LYS A 423 24.01 -16.51 0.06
C LYS A 423 22.64 -15.86 0.00
N VAL A 424 21.79 -16.18 0.96
CA VAL A 424 20.50 -15.50 1.12
C VAL A 424 20.68 -14.39 2.14
N GLU A 425 20.23 -13.19 1.81
CA GLU A 425 20.28 -12.02 2.69
C GLU A 425 18.92 -11.35 2.78
N SER A 426 18.65 -10.74 3.93
CA SER A 426 17.42 -9.98 4.19
C SER A 426 17.73 -8.49 4.28
N PHE A 427 16.95 -7.69 3.56
CA PHE A 427 17.04 -6.24 3.50
C PHE A 427 15.74 -5.63 4.02
N SER A 428 15.84 -4.79 5.03
CA SER A 428 14.71 -4.02 5.56
C SER A 428 14.90 -2.56 5.22
N ALA A 429 13.83 -1.90 4.81
CA ALA A 429 13.86 -0.46 4.64
C ALA A 429 13.76 0.27 5.98
N GLN A 430 14.36 1.45 6.05
CA GLN A 430 13.94 2.48 7.00
C GLN A 430 13.06 3.48 6.26
N THR A 431 11.82 3.65 6.70
CA THR A 431 10.93 4.69 6.17
C THR A 431 11.17 6.00 6.90
N ILE A 432 11.41 7.06 6.14
CA ILE A 432 11.49 8.44 6.64
C ILE A 432 10.34 9.26 6.06
N THR A 433 9.90 10.28 6.79
CA THR A 433 8.95 11.29 6.27
C THR A 433 9.71 12.41 5.56
N LEU A 434 9.06 13.05 4.59
CA LEU A 434 9.62 14.12 3.75
C LEU A 434 9.01 15.49 4.06
N ASP A 435 8.25 15.60 5.15
CA ASP A 435 7.48 16.77 5.57
C ASP A 435 8.25 17.79 6.42
#